data_AF-A0A1H7N7V8-F1
#
_entry.id   AF-A0A1H7N7V8-F1
#
_cell.length_a   1.000
_cell.length_b   1.000
_cell.length_c   1.000
_cell.angle_alpha   90.00
_cell.angle_beta   90.00
_cell.angle_gamma   90.00
#
_symmetry.space_group_name_H-M   'P 1'
#
loop_
_entity.id
_entity.type
_entity.pdbx_description
1 polymer ?
#
loop_
_entity_poly.entity_id
_entity_poly.type
_entity_poly.pdbx_seq_one_letter_code
_entity_poly.pdbx_strand_id
1 'polypeptide(L)'
;MRLLFPWRVWLWLGGAANIGGVLLFSQGLQSETLGAVQPGVLSVWGLLAIMLWGMAYLAASVSATPNRTLLGVFALEKLLYVGAWLSLVISLPDWLGLWASDPLATLFLAIYGLNDLLFAVVFALLAIKAQPPLTPHP
;
A
#
# COMPACT_ATOMS: atom_id res chain seq x y z
N MET A 1 -15.08 -16.32 9.22
CA MET A 1 -14.31 -15.15 9.70
C MET A 1 -14.98 -13.86 9.26
N ARG A 2 -15.57 -13.06 10.16
CA ARG A 2 -16.09 -11.71 9.85
C ARG A 2 -14.93 -10.72 9.88
N LEU A 3 -14.88 -9.78 8.92
CA LEU A 3 -13.91 -8.67 8.98
C LEU A 3 -14.42 -7.62 9.98
N LEU A 4 -13.51 -6.85 10.57
CA LEU A 4 -13.86 -5.78 11.53
C LEU A 4 -14.74 -4.70 10.90
N PHE A 5 -14.53 -4.39 9.62
CA PHE A 5 -15.26 -3.36 8.88
C PHE A 5 -15.83 -3.87 7.55
N PRO A 6 -16.83 -3.18 6.97
CA PRO A 6 -17.31 -3.43 5.62
C PRO A 6 -16.19 -3.29 4.57
N TRP A 7 -16.31 -4.01 3.45
CA TRP A 7 -15.28 -4.04 2.41
C TRP A 7 -14.93 -2.65 1.84
N ARG A 8 -15.91 -1.75 1.73
CA ARG A 8 -15.69 -0.36 1.26
C ARG A 8 -14.77 0.41 2.20
N VAL A 9 -14.95 0.25 3.51
CA VAL A 9 -14.14 0.94 4.52
C VAL A 9 -12.67 0.55 4.38
N TRP A 10 -12.36 -0.71 4.11
CA TRP A 10 -10.99 -1.15 3.88
C TRP A 10 -10.36 -0.51 2.63
N LEU A 11 -11.13 -0.31 1.55
CA LEU A 11 -10.65 0.42 0.38
C LEU A 11 -10.43 1.91 0.67
N TRP A 12 -11.27 2.52 1.49
CA TRP A 12 -11.11 3.91 1.93
C TRP A 12 -9.87 4.09 2.80
N LEU A 13 -9.67 3.20 3.77
CA LEU A 13 -8.48 3.19 4.61
C LEU A 13 -7.21 2.95 3.80
N GLY A 14 -7.24 2.03 2.83
CA GLY A 14 -6.10 1.80 1.93
C GLY A 14 -5.79 3.02 1.07
N GLY A 15 -6.83 3.67 0.53
CA GLY A 15 -6.68 4.90 -0.26
C GLY A 15 -6.10 6.05 0.57
N ALA A 16 -6.62 6.25 1.78
CA ALA A 16 -6.14 7.25 2.72
C ALA A 16 -4.69 6.97 3.16
N ALA A 17 -4.32 5.72 3.40
CA ALA A 17 -2.96 5.34 3.74
C ALA A 17 -1.99 5.60 2.57
N ASN A 18 -2.34 5.21 1.35
CA ASN A 18 -1.48 5.42 0.18
C ASN A 18 -1.35 6.90 -0.21
N ILE A 19 -2.38 7.73 -0.01
CA ILE A 19 -2.33 9.15 -0.37
C ILE A 19 -1.82 9.98 0.80
N GLY A 20 -2.52 9.93 1.93
CA GLY A 20 -2.20 10.71 3.12
C GLY A 20 -0.91 10.26 3.78
N GLY A 21 -0.65 8.94 3.86
CA GLY A 21 0.60 8.41 4.37
C GLY A 21 1.79 8.85 3.52
N VAL A 22 1.72 8.69 2.20
CA VAL A 22 2.78 9.18 1.30
C VAL A 22 3.02 10.67 1.49
N LEU A 23 1.97 11.50 1.42
CA LEU A 23 2.13 12.95 1.58
C LEU A 23 2.73 13.34 2.93
N LEU A 24 2.29 12.70 4.02
CA LEU A 24 2.82 12.96 5.35
C LEU A 24 4.30 12.56 5.45
N PHE A 25 4.62 11.31 5.14
CA PHE A 25 5.95 10.76 5.39
C PHE A 25 7.01 11.18 4.37
N SER A 26 6.60 11.58 3.16
CA SER A 26 7.49 12.19 2.18
C SER A 26 7.60 13.71 2.32
N GLN A 27 6.97 14.30 3.35
CA GLN A 27 6.97 15.75 3.59
C GLN A 27 6.44 16.53 2.37
N GLY A 28 5.36 16.03 1.76
CA GLY A 28 4.80 16.58 0.53
C GLY A 28 5.68 16.32 -0.70
N LEU A 29 6.23 15.11 -0.83
CA LEU A 29 7.13 14.66 -1.91
C LEU A 29 8.52 15.34 -1.94
N GLN A 30 8.93 15.96 -0.83
CA GLN A 30 10.20 16.69 -0.72
C GLN A 30 11.30 15.90 0.01
N SER A 31 10.98 14.76 0.63
CA SER A 31 12.00 13.92 1.29
C SER A 31 12.97 13.33 0.26
N GLU A 32 14.22 13.78 0.32
CA GLU A 32 15.32 13.19 -0.46
C GLU A 32 15.71 11.80 0.09
N THR A 33 15.49 11.56 1.39
CA THR A 33 15.85 10.32 2.10
C THR A 33 15.17 9.10 1.51
N LEU A 34 13.86 9.16 1.25
CA LEU A 34 13.10 8.02 0.74
C LEU A 34 13.63 7.53 -0.61
N GLY A 35 13.83 8.47 -1.55
CA GLY A 35 14.37 8.18 -2.88
C GLY A 35 15.84 7.78 -2.86
N ALA A 36 16.63 8.31 -1.93
CA ALA A 36 18.03 7.94 -1.77
C ALA A 36 18.19 6.52 -1.20
N VAL A 37 17.38 6.15 -0.21
CA VAL A 37 17.44 4.83 0.45
C VAL A 37 16.85 3.73 -0.43
N GLN A 38 15.76 4.00 -1.14
CA GLN A 38 15.08 2.98 -1.96
C GLN A 38 14.61 3.53 -3.31
N PRO A 39 15.54 3.90 -4.22
CA PRO A 39 15.22 4.62 -5.47
C PRO A 39 14.27 3.87 -6.40
N GLY A 40 14.34 2.54 -6.41
CA GLY A 40 13.47 1.71 -7.26
C GLY A 40 12.00 1.70 -6.86
N VAL A 41 11.65 2.14 -5.65
CA VAL A 41 10.29 2.04 -5.09
C VAL A 41 9.78 3.39 -4.60
N LEU A 42 10.64 4.18 -3.96
CA LEU A 42 10.27 5.42 -3.26
C LEU A 42 10.88 6.68 -3.90
N SER A 43 11.23 6.61 -5.20
CA SER A 43 11.43 7.82 -6.00
C SER A 43 10.14 8.64 -6.10
N VAL A 44 10.21 9.91 -6.50
CA VAL A 44 9.02 10.75 -6.71
C VAL A 44 7.98 10.05 -7.61
N TRP A 45 8.41 9.39 -8.69
CA TRP A 45 7.53 8.62 -9.55
C TRP A 45 6.94 7.38 -8.87
N GLY A 46 7.72 6.71 -8.04
CA GLY A 46 7.24 5.61 -7.21
C GLY A 46 6.18 6.06 -6.19
N LEU A 47 6.39 7.18 -5.52
CA LEU A 47 5.44 7.78 -4.59
C LEU A 47 4.14 8.19 -5.29
N LEU A 48 4.23 8.81 -6.48
CA LEU A 48 3.07 9.13 -7.31
C LEU A 48 2.32 7.86 -7.74
N ALA A 49 3.02 6.77 -8.05
CA ALA A 49 2.40 5.49 -8.36
C ALA A 49 1.67 4.89 -7.14
N ILE A 50 2.24 4.98 -5.93
CA ILE A 50 1.56 4.56 -4.69
C ILE A 50 0.26 5.36 -4.49
N MET A 51 0.31 6.67 -4.70
CA MET A 51 -0.89 7.52 -4.63
C MET A 51 -1.93 7.13 -5.69
N LEU A 52 -1.50 6.80 -6.90
CA LEU A 52 -2.37 6.31 -7.98
C LEU A 52 -3.06 4.99 -7.61
N TRP A 53 -2.34 4.06 -6.97
CA TRP A 53 -2.95 2.85 -6.40
C TRP A 53 -3.97 3.19 -5.30
N GLY A 54 -3.67 4.19 -4.46
CA GLY A 54 -4.63 4.71 -3.49
C GLY A 54 -5.92 5.20 -4.14
N MET A 55 -5.81 5.95 -5.23
CA MET A 55 -6.96 6.38 -6.03
C MET A 55 -7.71 5.20 -6.67
N ALA A 56 -7.00 4.16 -7.11
CA ALA A 56 -7.61 2.95 -7.65
C ALA A 56 -8.46 2.21 -6.58
N TYR A 57 -8.00 2.15 -5.33
CA TYR A 57 -8.80 1.59 -4.23
C TYR A 57 -10.07 2.41 -3.98
N LEU A 58 -9.95 3.75 -3.95
CA LEU A 58 -11.09 4.64 -3.78
C LEU A 58 -12.10 4.51 -4.93
N ALA A 59 -11.62 4.42 -6.17
CA ALA A 59 -12.46 4.19 -7.35
C ALA A 59 -13.16 2.82 -7.28
N ALA A 60 -12.47 1.76 -6.85
CA ALA A 60 -13.11 0.46 -6.63
C ALA A 60 -14.20 0.52 -5.55
N SER A 61 -14.04 1.40 -4.56
CA SER A 61 -14.96 1.53 -3.42
C SER A 61 -16.34 2.05 -3.76
N VAL A 62 -16.54 2.65 -4.95
CA VAL A 62 -17.86 3.15 -5.39
C VAL A 62 -18.68 2.09 -6.14
N SER A 63 -18.05 0.98 -6.56
CA SER A 63 -18.74 -0.11 -7.28
C SER A 63 -19.88 -0.71 -6.46
N ALA A 64 -20.95 -1.21 -7.11
CA ALA A 64 -22.08 -1.82 -6.40
C ALA A 64 -21.67 -3.06 -5.57
N THR A 65 -20.78 -3.89 -6.14
CA THR A 65 -20.27 -5.11 -5.54
C THR A 65 -18.73 -5.14 -5.59
N PRO A 66 -18.07 -5.85 -4.66
CA PRO A 66 -16.61 -6.02 -4.71
C PRO A 66 -16.21 -6.90 -5.90
N ASN A 67 -15.31 -6.42 -6.75
CA ASN A 67 -14.76 -7.20 -7.85
C ASN A 67 -13.64 -8.13 -7.34
N ARG A 68 -13.87 -9.44 -7.38
CA ARG A 68 -12.93 -10.47 -6.91
C ARG A 68 -11.53 -10.35 -7.53
N THR A 69 -11.45 -10.23 -8.85
CA THR A 69 -10.18 -10.20 -9.58
C THR A 69 -9.39 -8.94 -9.26
N LEU A 70 -10.07 -7.80 -9.21
CA LEU A 70 -9.44 -6.51 -8.88
C LEU A 70 -8.89 -6.50 -7.44
N LEU A 71 -9.65 -7.03 -6.48
CA LEU A 71 -9.18 -7.19 -5.10
C LEU A 71 -7.95 -8.12 -5.01
N GLY A 72 -7.91 -9.16 -5.86
CA GLY A 72 -6.72 -10.01 -6.00
C GLY A 72 -5.50 -9.26 -6.51
N VAL A 73 -5.68 -8.36 -7.49
CA VAL A 73 -4.60 -7.49 -8.00
C VAL A 73 -4.10 -6.54 -6.90
N PHE A 74 -5.00 -5.94 -6.12
CA PHE A 74 -4.60 -5.10 -4.99
C PHE A 74 -3.83 -5.88 -3.92
N ALA A 75 -4.23 -7.12 -3.63
CA ALA A 75 -3.48 -7.96 -2.70
C ALA A 75 -2.06 -8.28 -3.21
N LEU A 76 -1.92 -8.58 -4.51
CA LEU A 76 -0.63 -8.84 -5.14
C LEU A 76 0.27 -7.61 -5.11
N GLU A 77 -0.26 -6.44 -5.49
CA GLU A 77 0.48 -5.18 -5.43
C GLU A 77 1.01 -4.93 -4.01
N LYS A 78 0.18 -5.07 -2.97
CA LYS A 78 0.62 -4.95 -1.58
C LYS A 78 1.72 -5.95 -1.21
N LEU A 79 1.63 -7.20 -1.65
CA LEU A 79 2.68 -8.20 -1.41
C LEU A 79 4.01 -7.85 -2.10
N LEU A 80 3.98 -7.19 -3.27
CA LEU A 80 5.20 -6.71 -3.92
C LEU A 80 5.89 -5.63 -3.08
N TYR A 81 5.12 -4.69 -2.51
CA TYR A 81 5.66 -3.69 -1.58
C TYR A 81 6.19 -4.31 -0.28
N VAL A 82 5.53 -5.35 0.25
CA VAL A 82 6.06 -6.13 1.40
C VAL A 82 7.39 -6.76 1.05
N GLY A 83 7.52 -7.37 -0.13
CA GLY A 83 8.79 -7.96 -0.59
C GLY A 83 9.91 -6.92 -0.72
N ALA A 84 9.61 -5.76 -1.30
CA ALA A 84 10.54 -4.65 -1.39
C ALA A 84 10.97 -4.13 0.01
N TRP A 85 10.03 -4.04 0.95
CA TRP A 85 10.29 -3.64 2.32
C TRP A 85 11.17 -4.63 3.06
N LEU A 86 10.87 -5.93 2.98
CA LEU A 86 11.71 -6.97 3.60
C LEU A 86 13.13 -6.93 3.04
N SER A 87 13.28 -6.76 1.72
CA SER A 87 14.59 -6.59 1.11
C SER A 87 15.33 -5.37 1.65
N LEU A 88 14.65 -4.25 1.88
CA LEU A 88 15.23 -3.06 2.50
C LEU A 88 15.66 -3.36 3.94
N VAL A 89 14.76 -3.88 4.78
CA VAL A 89 15.02 -4.10 6.20
C VAL A 89 16.19 -5.04 6.45
N ILE A 90 16.36 -6.05 5.60
CA ILE A 90 17.47 -7.00 5.70
C ILE A 90 18.79 -6.40 5.21
N SER A 91 18.75 -5.45 4.26
CA SER A 91 19.96 -4.92 3.61
C SER A 91 20.45 -3.57 4.15
N LEU A 92 19.61 -2.83 4.88
CA LEU A 92 19.93 -1.48 5.33
C LEU A 92 20.90 -1.51 6.53
N PRO A 93 22.14 -0.98 6.39
CA PRO A 93 23.17 -1.17 7.39
C PRO A 93 23.09 -0.18 8.56
N ASP A 94 22.55 1.03 8.36
CA ASP A 94 22.55 2.09 9.37
C ASP A 94 21.17 2.73 9.57
N TRP A 95 20.36 2.11 10.43
CA TRP A 95 19.09 2.68 10.86
C TRP A 95 19.26 3.89 11.78
N LEU A 96 20.29 3.91 12.62
CA LEU A 96 20.48 4.94 13.64
C LEU A 96 20.85 6.29 13.00
N GLY A 97 21.70 6.28 11.97
CA GLY A 97 22.03 7.48 11.21
C GLY A 97 20.81 8.07 10.48
N LEU A 98 19.93 7.22 9.95
CA LEU A 98 18.68 7.67 9.34
C LEU A 98 17.73 8.28 10.38
N TRP A 99 17.58 7.66 11.55
CA TRP A 99 16.79 8.22 12.64
C TRP A 99 17.31 9.58 13.12
N ALA A 100 18.62 9.81 13.08
CA ALA A 100 19.23 11.09 13.46
C ALA A 100 19.03 12.19 12.40
N SER A 101 18.93 11.82 11.13
CA SER A 101 18.87 12.76 10.00
C SER A 101 17.46 13.07 9.50
N ASP A 102 16.61 12.05 9.34
CA ASP A 102 15.23 12.19 8.89
C ASP A 102 14.32 11.19 9.64
N PRO A 103 13.88 11.52 10.87
CA PRO A 103 13.07 10.63 11.69
C PRO A 103 11.75 10.24 11.03
N LEU A 104 11.15 11.13 10.23
CA LEU A 104 9.84 10.89 9.64
C LEU A 104 9.94 9.90 8.46
N ALA A 105 10.90 10.10 7.56
CA ALA A 105 11.15 9.14 6.49
C ALA A 105 11.62 7.79 7.06
N THR A 106 12.44 7.80 8.11
CA THR A 106 12.91 6.57 8.76
C THR A 106 11.78 5.79 9.40
N LEU A 107 10.84 6.47 10.09
CA LEU A 107 9.64 5.83 10.62
C LEU A 107 8.85 5.16 9.50
N PHE A 108 8.66 5.84 8.36
CA PHE A 108 7.97 5.25 7.21
C PHE A 108 8.70 4.02 6.67
N LEU A 109 10.00 4.11 6.41
CA LEU A 109 10.86 3.01 5.97
C LEU A 109 10.78 1.81 6.92
N ALA A 110 10.63 2.05 8.22
CA ALA A 110 10.54 1.02 9.24
C ALA A 110 9.17 0.31 9.29
N ILE A 111 8.07 0.95 8.86
CA ILE A 111 6.71 0.41 9.09
C ILE A 111 5.86 0.19 7.84
N TYR A 112 6.22 0.76 6.68
CA TYR A 112 5.33 0.75 5.52
C TYR A 112 4.98 -0.68 5.07
N GLY A 113 5.94 -1.62 5.14
CA GLY A 113 5.66 -3.01 4.77
C GLY A 113 4.73 -3.74 5.74
N LEU A 114 4.68 -3.37 7.03
CA LEU A 114 3.68 -3.91 7.94
C LEU A 114 2.27 -3.42 7.58
N ASN A 115 2.15 -2.15 7.21
CA ASN A 115 0.91 -1.58 6.68
C ASN A 115 0.49 -2.30 5.39
N ASP A 116 1.41 -2.50 4.45
CA ASP A 116 1.11 -3.20 3.20
C ASP A 116 0.75 -4.66 3.42
N LEU A 117 1.38 -5.35 4.37
CA LEU A 117 1.02 -6.72 4.73
C LEU A 117 -0.41 -6.81 5.28
N LEU A 118 -0.81 -5.88 6.14
CA LEU A 118 -2.19 -5.80 6.63
C LEU A 118 -3.18 -5.66 5.46
N PHE A 119 -2.94 -4.73 4.54
CA PHE A 119 -3.82 -4.53 3.39
C PHE A 119 -3.78 -5.70 2.39
N ALA A 120 -2.63 -6.34 2.19
CA ALA A 120 -2.50 -7.54 1.37
C ALA A 120 -3.43 -8.65 1.89
N VAL A 121 -3.36 -8.95 3.19
CA VAL A 121 -4.19 -9.98 3.83
C VAL A 121 -5.67 -9.62 3.72
N VAL A 122 -6.03 -8.36 4.02
CA VAL A 122 -7.42 -7.91 3.93
C VAL A 122 -7.96 -8.01 2.50
N PHE A 123 -7.22 -7.54 1.50
CA PHE A 123 -7.64 -7.60 0.10
C PHE A 123 -7.73 -9.03 -0.41
N ALA A 124 -6.81 -9.92 -0.04
CA ALA A 124 -6.89 -11.34 -0.35
C ALA A 124 -8.15 -11.99 0.25
N LEU A 125 -8.45 -11.71 1.52
CA LEU A 125 -9.66 -12.19 2.19
C LEU A 125 -10.94 -11.64 1.55
N LEU A 126 -10.93 -10.38 1.12
CA LEU A 126 -12.04 -9.78 0.39
C LEU A 126 -12.21 -10.43 -0.99
N ALA A 127 -11.12 -10.72 -1.70
CA ALA A 127 -11.16 -11.41 -2.98
C ALA A 127 -11.73 -12.83 -2.86
N ILE A 128 -11.37 -13.58 -1.81
CA ILE A 128 -11.91 -14.92 -1.56
C ILE A 128 -13.42 -14.88 -1.28
N LYS A 129 -13.90 -13.84 -0.59
CA LYS A 129 -15.33 -13.68 -0.24
C LYS A 129 -16.18 -13.09 -1.34
N ALA A 130 -15.58 -12.30 -2.24
CA ALA A 130 -16.28 -11.73 -3.37
C ALA A 130 -16.74 -12.84 -4.31
N GLN A 131 -17.98 -12.75 -4.80
CA GLN A 131 -18.43 -13.67 -5.82
C GLN A 131 -17.61 -13.46 -7.10
N PRO A 132 -17.29 -14.53 -7.85
CA PRO A 132 -16.70 -14.36 -9.17
C PRO A 132 -17.59 -13.44 -10.03
N PRO A 133 -17.01 -12.68 -10.97
CA PRO A 133 -17.82 -11.92 -11.92
C PRO A 133 -18.88 -12.85 -12.51
N LEU A 134 -20.15 -12.40 -12.55
CA LEU A 134 -21.18 -13.15 -13.25
C LEU A 134 -20.68 -13.41 -14.66
N THR A 135 -20.50 -14.67 -15.04
CA THR A 135 -20.23 -15.01 -16.43
C THR A 135 -21.44 -14.53 -17.22
N PRO A 136 -21.28 -13.64 -18.22
CA PRO A 136 -22.40 -13.33 -19.10
C PRO A 136 -22.85 -14.66 -19.70
N HIS A 137 -24.10 -15.04 -19.43
CA HIS A 137 -24.71 -16.15 -20.13
C HIS A 137 -24.78 -15.77 -21.62
N PRO A 138 -24.39 -16.68 -22.54
CA PRO A 138 -24.42 -16.43 -23.97
C PRO A 138 -25.85 -16.17 -24.48
#